data_AF-A0A971ZMA4-F1
#
_entry.id   AF-A0A971ZMA4-F1
#
_cell.length_a   1.000
_cell.length_b   1.000
_cell.length_c   1.000
_cell.angle_alpha   90.00
_cell.angle_beta   90.00
_cell.angle_gamma   90.00
#
_symmetry.space_group_name_H-M   'P 1'
#
loop_
_entity.id
_entity.type
_entity.pdbx_description
1 polymer ?
#
loop_
_entity_poly.entity_id
_entity_poly.type
_entity_poly.pdbx_seq_one_letter_code
_entity_poly.pdbx_strand_id
1 'polypeptide(L)' 'MDSKIWYIPAQNDRLEKKVGIYCRVSTNEREQLYSLAAQISALTRAVANVSQWRLADVFIDIASAKGEIPRRE' A
#
# COMPACT_ATOMS: atom_id res chain seq x y z
N MET A 1 43.85 -27.21 -16.95
CA MET A 1 43.78 -25.73 -16.86
C MET A 1 42.32 -25.38 -16.76
N ASP A 2 41.83 -25.15 -15.55
CA ASP A 2 40.42 -24.84 -15.31
C ASP A 2 40.13 -23.41 -15.76
N SER A 3 39.35 -23.29 -16.83
CA SER A 3 38.88 -22.00 -17.34
C SER A 3 37.96 -21.35 -16.32
N LYS A 4 38.38 -20.20 -15.78
CA LYS A 4 37.57 -19.42 -14.83
C LYS A 4 36.39 -18.79 -15.57
N ILE A 5 35.22 -19.41 -15.45
CA ILE A 5 33.97 -18.89 -16.00
C ILE A 5 33.39 -17.85 -15.04
N TRP A 6 33.13 -16.65 -15.55
CA TRP A 6 32.41 -15.61 -14.81
C TRP A 6 30.92 -15.70 -15.12
N TYR A 7 30.16 -16.20 -14.16
CA TYR A 7 28.71 -16.26 -14.24
C TYR A 7 28.11 -14.92 -13.78
N ILE A 8 27.44 -14.21 -14.71
CA ILE A 8 26.61 -13.06 -14.36
C ILE A 8 25.21 -13.61 -14.07
N PRO A 9 24.70 -13.51 -12.83
CA PRO A 9 23.38 -14.01 -12.50
C PRO A 9 22.30 -13.26 -13.27
N ALA A 10 21.23 -13.97 -13.64
CA ALA A 10 20.04 -13.35 -14.20
C ALA A 10 19.54 -12.26 -13.24
N GLN A 11 19.34 -11.06 -13.76
CA GLN A 11 18.87 -9.90 -13.00
C GLN A 11 17.53 -10.28 -12.38
N ASN A 12 17.43 -10.30 -11.05
CA ASN A 12 16.26 -10.80 -10.32
C ASN A 12 14.96 -10.18 -10.88
N ASP A 13 14.20 -11.00 -11.60
CA ASP A 13 12.95 -10.69 -12.30
C ASP A 13 11.83 -10.28 -11.35
N ARG A 14 12.08 -10.29 -10.04
CA ARG A 14 11.18 -9.78 -8.99
C ARG A 14 11.14 -8.26 -9.10
N LEU A 15 10.50 -7.77 -10.16
CA LEU A 15 10.03 -6.40 -10.28
C LEU A 15 9.15 -6.11 -9.07
N GLU A 16 9.74 -5.40 -8.10
CA GLU A 16 9.07 -4.94 -6.89
C GLU A 16 8.01 -3.91 -7.32
N LYS A 17 6.74 -4.30 -7.22
CA LYS A 17 5.62 -3.41 -7.52
C LYS A 17 5.37 -2.51 -6.33
N LYS A 18 5.51 -1.20 -6.54
CA LYS A 18 5.12 -0.19 -5.56
C LYS A 18 3.59 -0.10 -5.51
N VAL A 19 3.01 -0.36 -4.34
CA VAL A 19 1.56 -0.34 -4.13
C VAL A 19 1.17 0.73 -3.12
N GLY A 20 0.06 1.42 -3.35
CA GLY A 20 -0.53 2.36 -2.39
C GLY A 20 -1.79 1.78 -1.76
N ILE A 21 -2.05 2.09 -0.50
CA ILE A 21 -3.32 1.78 0.17
C ILE A 21 -4.17 3.05 0.20
N TYR A 22 -5.45 2.94 -0.16
CA TYR A 22 -6.42 4.03 0.00
C TYR A 22 -7.55 3.57 0.92
N CYS A 23 -7.80 4.30 2.00
CA CYS A 23 -8.88 4.02 2.94
C CYS A 23 -9.72 5.28 3.18
N ARG A 24 -11.04 5.11 3.26
CA ARG A 24 -11.98 6.20 3.53
C ARG A 24 -13.05 5.77 4.51
N VAL A 25 -13.57 6.73 5.27
CA VAL A 25 -14.75 6.56 6.12
C VAL A 25 -15.85 7.51 5.70
N SER A 26 -17.12 7.11 5.87
CA SER A 26 -18.28 7.89 5.44
C SER A 26 -18.74 8.91 6.47
N THR A 27 -18.45 8.69 7.75
CA THR A 27 -18.76 9.61 8.86
C THR A 27 -17.47 9.97 9.60
N ASN A 28 -17.46 11.15 10.22
CA ASN A 28 -16.37 11.62 11.08
C ASN A 28 -16.52 11.14 12.54
N GLU A 29 -17.38 10.15 12.77
CA GLU A 29 -17.64 9.61 14.10
C GLU A 29 -16.40 8.88 14.60
N ARG A 30 -16.18 8.96 15.92
CA ARG A 30 -15.01 8.36 16.57
C ARG A 30 -14.93 6.85 16.35
N GLU A 31 -16.07 6.18 16.23
CA GLU A 31 -16.14 4.74 15.95
C GLU A 31 -15.61 4.39 14.56
N GLN A 32 -15.78 5.27 13.57
CA GLN A 32 -15.23 5.04 12.24
C GLN A 32 -13.71 5.08 12.21
N LEU A 33 -13.07 5.76 13.18
CA LEU A 33 -11.60 5.72 13.30
C LEU A 33 -11.10 4.32 13.64
N TYR A 34 -11.86 3.54 14.43
CA TYR A 34 -11.52 2.13 14.69
C TYR A 34 -11.70 1.29 13.43
N SER A 35 -12.79 1.49 12.68
CA SER A 35 -13.01 0.81 11.40
C SER A 35 -11.92 1.15 10.38
N LEU A 36 -11.45 2.40 10.36
CA LEU A 36 -10.37 2.85 9.50
C LEU A 36 -9.03 2.18 9.88
N ALA A 37 -8.69 2.17 11.16
CA ALA A 37 -7.49 1.50 11.65
C ALA A 37 -7.50 0.00 11.33
N ALA A 38 -8.65 -0.65 11.47
CA ALA A 38 -8.81 -2.06 11.10
C ALA A 38 -8.59 -2.31 9.59
N GLN A 39 -9.15 -1.45 8.73
CA GLN A 39 -8.95 -1.52 7.28
C GLN A 39 -7.48 -1.36 6.90
N ILE A 40 -6.80 -0.33 7.42
CA ILE A 40 -5.38 -0.07 7.14
C ILE A 40 -4.53 -1.26 7.61
N SER A 41 -4.79 -1.80 8.80
CA SER A 41 -4.07 -2.96 9.33
C SER A 41 -4.25 -4.20 8.46
N ALA A 42 -5.49 -4.49 8.03
CA ALA A 42 -5.77 -5.62 7.15
C ALA A 42 -5.08 -5.49 5.79
N LEU A 43 -5.17 -4.32 5.15
CA LEU A 43 -4.55 -4.07 3.84
C LEU A 43 -3.03 -4.06 3.91
N THR A 44 -2.45 -3.51 4.99
CA THR A 44 -0.99 -3.55 5.21
C THR A 44 -0.49 -4.99 5.32
N ARG A 45 -1.20 -5.85 6.05
CA ARG A 45 -0.86 -7.30 6.11
C ARG A 45 -1.03 -7.97 4.75
N ALA A 46 -2.08 -7.64 4.00
CA ALA A 46 -2.30 -8.19 2.67
C ALA A 46 -1.15 -7.83 1.72
N VAL A 47 -0.67 -6.58 1.76
CA VAL A 47 0.49 -6.13 0.98
C VAL A 47 1.77 -6.85 1.41
N ALA A 48 2.01 -6.97 2.72
CA ALA A 48 3.19 -7.65 3.26
C ALA A 48 3.26 -9.15 2.92
N ASN A 49 2.10 -9.79 2.71
CA ASN A 49 2.02 -11.20 2.32
C ASN A 49 2.38 -11.45 0.85
N VAL A 50 2.45 -10.41 0.02
CA VAL A 50 2.82 -10.54 -1.41
C VAL A 50 4.29 -10.17 -1.58
N SER A 51 5.16 -11.17 -1.75
CA SER A 51 6.62 -10.98 -1.81
C SER A 51 7.14 -10.08 -2.95
N GLN A 52 6.29 -9.72 -3.91
CA GLN A 52 6.61 -8.84 -5.02
C GLN A 52 6.09 -7.41 -4.81
N TRP A 53 5.38 -7.14 -3.72
CA TRP A 53 4.81 -5.83 -3.43
C TRP A 53 5.61 -5.11 -2.36
N ARG A 54 5.75 -3.80 -2.55
CA ARG A 54 6.27 -2.89 -1.55
C ARG A 54 5.29 -1.77 -1.33
N LEU A 55 4.86 -1.60 -0.09
CA LEU A 55 4.02 -0.49 0.29
C LEU A 55 4.78 0.82 0.06
N ALA A 56 4.22 1.68 -0.80
CA ALA A 56 4.76 2.99 -1.11
C ALA A 56 4.21 4.05 -0.16
N ASP A 57 2.88 4.09 0.02
CA ASP A 57 2.22 5.04 0.90
C ASP A 57 0.78 4.60 1.26
N VAL A 58 0.20 5.25 2.27
CA VAL A 58 -1.19 5.06 2.71
C VAL A 58 -1.93 6.39 2.68
N PHE A 59 -2.95 6.47 1.82
CA PHE A 59 -3.81 7.64 1.64
C PHE A 59 -5.11 7.45 2.42
N ILE A 60 -5.48 8.46 3.20
CA ILE A 60 -6.61 8.40 4.13
C ILE A 60 -7.55 9.57 3.88
N ASP A 61 -8.84 9.28 3.69
CA ASP A 61 -9.90 10.27 3.60
C ASP A 61 -10.87 10.15 4.79
N ILE A 62 -10.84 11.17 5.66
CA ILE A 62 -11.69 11.30 6.85
C ILE A 62 -12.68 12.46 6.65
N ALA A 63 -13.22 12.62 5.44
CA ALA A 63 -14.27 13.59 5.16
C ALA A 63 -15.65 12.91 5.04
N SER A 64 -16.60 13.40 5.83
CA SER A 64 -18.03 13.15 5.53
C SER A 64 -18.39 13.93 4.26
N ALA A 65 -19.12 13.31 3.34
CA ALA A 65 -19.57 13.91 2.08
C ALA A 65 -20.49 15.16 2.23
N LYS A 66 -20.64 15.69 3.45
CA LYS A 66 -21.53 16.79 3.83
C LYS A 66 -20.85 18.18 3.86
N GLY A 67 -19.56 18.28 3.51
CA GLY A 67 -18.86 19.56 3.39
C GLY A 67 -18.79 20.04 1.96
N GLU A 68 -19.19 21.29 1.70
CA GLU A 68 -19.24 21.97 0.39
C GLU A 68 -17.86 22.19 -0.29
N ILE A 69 -16.80 21.56 0.18
CA ILE A 69 -15.45 21.76 -0.34
C ILE A 69 -15.08 20.56 -1.22
N PRO A 70 -14.98 20.71 -2.54
CA PRO A 70 -14.56 19.63 -3.42
C PRO A 70 -13.11 19.26 -3.08
N ARG A 71 -12.80 17.96 -3.14
CA ARG A 71 -11.42 17.47 -3.04
C ARG A 71 -10.56 18.22 -4.07
N ARG A 72 -9.47 18.86 -3.61
CA ARG A 72 -8.41 19.30 -4.54
C ARG A 72 -7.64 18.06 -4.96
N GLU A 73 -7.69 17.77 -6.25
CA GLU A 73 -6.79 16.83 -6.93
C GLU A 73 -5.34 17.32 -6.90
#